data_AF-A0A7S1DMT4-F1
#
_entry.id   AF-A0A7S1DMT4-F1
#
_cell.length_a   1.000
_cell.length_b   1.000
_cell.length_c   1.000
_cell.angle_alpha   90.00
_cell.angle_beta   90.00
_cell.angle_gamma   90.00
#
_symmetry.space_group_name_H-M   'P 1'
#
loop_
_entity.id
_entity.type
_entity.pdbx_description
1 polymer ?
#
loop_
_entity_poly.entity_id
_entity_poly.type
_entity_poly.pdbx_seq_one_letter_code
_entity_poly.pdbx_strand_id
1 'polypeptide(L)'
;VAEARDLLRRAEEQFKGVGGSDRANRINELSASIEKASERLGARDEANQLRDLGRNQIEAGKWSEARESLTAAKRRYERALMTEESQKCSDLLSQLDQKEDELRHAEEGKEAEAKCREAIAKGDVKAAKVLMERASHSFMKGKVDISSVEKLSKEVESLEKQEEEEEERSELEHTKRPGSSVHFAGDRVGTAASSSS
;
A
#
# COMPACT_ATOMS: atom_id res chain seq x y z
N VAL A 1 15.52 -16.08 38.17
CA VAL A 1 16.37 -16.40 39.35
C VAL A 1 15.56 -16.84 40.57
N ALA A 2 14.51 -16.12 40.99
CA ALA A 2 13.67 -16.52 42.13
C ALA A 2 13.00 -17.90 41.93
N GLU A 3 12.42 -18.13 40.76
CA GLU A 3 11.74 -19.39 40.42
C GLU A 3 12.71 -20.59 40.34
N ALA A 4 13.89 -20.39 39.76
CA ALA A 4 14.96 -21.40 39.75
C ALA A 4 15.50 -21.71 41.16
N ARG A 5 15.61 -20.68 42.03
CA ARG A 5 15.96 -20.86 43.45
C ARG A 5 14.87 -21.58 44.24
N ASP A 6 13.60 -21.29 43.97
CA ASP A 6 12.49 -22.00 44.61
C ASP A 6 12.37 -23.46 44.16
N LEU A 7 12.66 -23.74 42.88
CA LEU A 7 12.77 -25.10 42.37
C LEU A 7 13.93 -25.86 43.03
N LEU A 8 15.09 -25.22 43.16
CA LEU A 8 16.25 -25.78 43.89
C LEU A 8 15.92 -26.03 45.37
N ARG A 9 15.26 -25.09 46.06
CA ARG A 9 14.91 -25.23 47.47
C ARG A 9 13.90 -26.35 47.71
N ARG A 10 12.84 -26.45 46.90
CA ARG A 10 11.85 -27.54 47.00
C ARG A 10 12.47 -28.89 46.68
N ALA A 11 13.38 -28.93 45.71
CA ALA A 11 14.19 -30.10 45.43
C ALA A 11 15.02 -30.52 46.64
N GLU A 12 15.81 -29.62 47.24
CA GLU A 12 16.63 -29.90 48.43
C GLU A 12 15.80 -30.43 49.61
N GLU A 13 14.59 -29.89 49.83
CA GLU A 13 13.66 -30.34 50.86
C GLU A 13 13.12 -31.75 50.59
N GLN A 14 12.82 -32.10 49.35
CA GLN A 14 12.30 -33.42 48.96
C GLN A 14 13.36 -34.54 49.03
N PHE A 15 14.65 -34.22 49.06
CA PHE A 15 15.74 -35.22 49.01
C PHE A 15 16.42 -35.51 50.34
N LYS A 16 15.89 -35.03 51.46
CA LYS A 16 16.34 -35.47 52.79
C LYS A 16 15.97 -36.94 53.01
N GLY A 17 16.90 -37.87 52.72
CA GLY A 17 16.80 -39.30 53.06
C GLY A 17 16.79 -40.30 51.90
N VAL A 18 17.00 -39.86 50.65
CA VAL A 18 17.05 -40.76 49.46
C VAL A 18 18.46 -41.34 49.26
N GLY A 19 18.55 -42.65 48.97
CA GLY A 19 19.81 -43.37 48.71
C GLY A 19 20.61 -42.84 47.50
N GLY A 20 21.91 -43.12 47.47
CA GLY A 20 22.91 -42.41 46.64
C GLY A 20 22.69 -42.40 45.11
N SER A 21 22.19 -43.49 44.50
CA SER A 21 21.99 -43.56 43.04
C SER A 21 20.76 -42.79 42.57
N ASP A 22 19.65 -42.91 43.31
CA ASP A 22 18.40 -42.23 42.97
C ASP A 22 18.51 -40.71 43.18
N ARG A 23 19.27 -40.31 44.21
CA ARG A 23 19.61 -38.91 44.46
C ARG A 23 20.43 -38.31 43.32
N ALA A 24 21.42 -39.03 42.78
CA ALA A 24 22.26 -38.54 41.68
C ALA A 24 21.45 -38.37 40.37
N ASN A 25 20.62 -39.34 40.02
CA ASN A 25 19.76 -39.27 38.84
C ASN A 25 18.79 -38.08 38.91
N ARG A 26 18.16 -37.85 40.07
CA ARG A 26 17.24 -36.72 40.27
C ARG A 26 17.92 -35.35 40.24
N ILE A 27 19.13 -35.25 40.79
CA ILE A 27 19.94 -34.02 40.71
C ILE A 27 20.29 -33.69 39.25
N ASN A 28 20.61 -34.70 38.44
CA ASN A 28 20.88 -34.51 37.01
C ASN A 28 19.63 -34.02 36.25
N GLU A 29 18.45 -34.58 36.54
CA GLU A 29 17.17 -34.14 35.95
C GLU A 29 16.85 -32.68 36.30
N LEU A 30 17.04 -32.29 37.57
CA LEU A 30 16.81 -30.92 38.02
C LEU A 30 17.81 -29.93 37.42
N SER A 31 19.08 -30.31 37.34
CA SER A 31 20.11 -29.47 36.71
C SER A 31 19.77 -29.20 35.24
N ALA A 32 19.36 -30.24 34.50
CA ALA A 32 18.91 -30.10 33.11
C ALA A 32 17.64 -29.24 32.99
N SER A 33 16.73 -29.29 33.97
CA SER A 33 15.54 -28.44 34.00
C SER A 33 15.88 -26.97 34.24
N ILE A 34 16.79 -26.68 35.17
CA ILE A 34 17.27 -25.34 35.49
C ILE A 34 18.02 -24.72 34.31
N GLU A 35 18.84 -25.51 33.61
CA GLU A 35 19.55 -25.07 32.42
C GLU A 35 18.56 -24.66 31.32
N LYS A 36 17.59 -25.51 30.99
CA LYS A 36 16.51 -25.19 30.04
C LYS A 36 15.70 -23.96 30.44
N ALA A 37 15.42 -23.78 31.73
CA ALA A 37 14.70 -22.61 32.22
C ALA A 37 15.55 -21.32 32.07
N SER A 38 16.86 -21.41 32.31
CA SER A 38 17.78 -20.28 32.18
C SER A 38 17.97 -19.87 30.72
N GLU A 39 18.09 -20.83 29.82
CA GLU A 39 18.12 -20.58 28.37
C GLU A 39 16.85 -19.88 27.88
N ARG A 40 15.68 -20.31 28.36
CA ARG A 40 14.40 -19.67 28.03
C ARG A 40 14.31 -18.23 28.54
N LEU A 41 14.82 -17.95 29.74
CA LEU A 41 14.87 -16.60 30.29
C LEU A 41 15.81 -15.69 29.49
N GLY A 42 17.00 -16.17 29.14
CA GLY A 42 17.92 -15.42 28.29
C GLY A 42 17.32 -15.11 26.91
N ALA A 43 16.69 -16.11 26.28
CA ALA A 43 15.99 -15.94 25.01
C ALA A 43 14.83 -14.94 25.11
N ARG A 44 14.12 -14.90 26.25
CA ARG A 44 13.06 -13.92 26.52
C ARG A 44 13.60 -12.50 26.58
N ASP A 45 14.69 -12.29 27.33
CA ASP A 45 15.24 -10.94 27.53
C ASP A 45 15.76 -10.36 26.22
N GLU A 46 16.47 -11.16 25.41
CA GLU A 46 16.87 -10.76 24.06
C GLU A 46 15.67 -10.46 23.15
N ALA A 47 14.62 -11.30 23.20
CA ALA A 47 13.42 -11.10 22.40
C ALA A 47 12.69 -9.81 22.79
N ASN A 48 12.60 -9.49 24.08
CA ASN A 48 12.02 -8.24 24.58
C ASN A 48 12.79 -7.03 24.04
N GLN A 49 14.12 -7.05 24.11
CA GLN A 49 14.95 -5.95 23.61
C GLN A 49 14.74 -5.72 22.10
N LEU A 50 14.69 -6.79 21.31
CA LEU A 50 14.45 -6.71 19.87
C LEU A 50 13.04 -6.20 19.55
N ARG A 51 12.03 -6.64 20.29
CA ARG A 51 10.65 -6.16 20.12
C ARG A 51 10.55 -4.66 20.42
N ASP A 52 11.17 -4.22 21.51
CA ASP A 52 11.14 -2.81 21.92
C ASP A 52 11.94 -1.93 20.95
N LEU A 53 13.08 -2.42 20.44
CA LEU A 53 13.80 -1.79 19.33
C LEU A 53 12.93 -1.66 18.08
N GLY A 54 12.22 -2.73 17.70
CA GLY A 54 11.29 -2.72 16.57
C GLY A 54 10.18 -1.69 16.72
N ARG A 55 9.60 -1.55 17.92
CA ARG A 55 8.63 -0.48 18.24
C ARG A 55 9.23 0.92 18.08
N ASN A 56 10.43 1.14 18.59
CA ASN A 56 11.09 2.44 18.45
C ASN A 56 11.42 2.76 16.98
N GLN A 57 11.75 1.74 16.18
CA GLN A 57 11.97 1.88 14.74
C GLN A 57 10.67 2.22 13.99
N ILE A 58 9.54 1.62 14.36
CA ILE A 58 8.19 2.00 13.89
C ILE A 58 7.94 3.49 14.15
N GLU A 59 8.13 3.93 15.40
CA GLU A 59 7.91 5.33 15.80
C GLU A 59 8.85 6.29 15.05
N ALA A 60 10.04 5.83 14.67
CA ALA A 60 11.01 6.59 13.88
C ALA A 60 10.81 6.50 12.35
N GLY A 61 9.79 5.79 11.86
CA GLY A 61 9.53 5.59 10.43
C GLY A 61 10.52 4.66 9.71
N LYS A 62 11.27 3.85 10.45
CA LYS A 62 12.26 2.88 9.96
C LYS A 62 11.63 1.50 9.76
N TRP A 63 10.75 1.40 8.76
CA TRP A 63 9.86 0.26 8.58
C TRP A 63 10.60 -1.05 8.28
N SER A 64 11.63 -1.00 7.42
CA SER A 64 12.40 -2.19 7.06
C SER A 64 13.19 -2.73 8.26
N GLU A 65 13.85 -1.84 9.01
CA GLU A 65 14.61 -2.24 10.19
C GLU A 65 13.69 -2.74 11.31
N ALA A 66 12.51 -2.12 11.46
CA ALA A 66 11.49 -2.58 12.40
C ALA A 66 11.04 -4.01 12.08
N ARG A 67 10.80 -4.32 10.80
CA ARG A 67 10.43 -5.65 10.34
C ARG A 67 11.49 -6.70 10.68
N GLU A 68 12.76 -6.37 10.46
CA GLU A 68 13.88 -7.25 10.81
C GLU A 68 13.93 -7.53 12.31
N SER A 69 13.88 -6.48 13.14
CA SER A 69 13.91 -6.59 14.60
C SER A 69 12.73 -7.42 15.14
N LEU A 70 11.51 -7.15 14.66
CA LEU A 70 10.31 -7.88 15.09
C LEU A 70 10.30 -9.34 14.62
N THR A 71 10.79 -9.62 13.42
CA THR A 71 10.95 -11.00 12.92
C THR A 71 11.95 -11.77 13.77
N ALA A 72 13.07 -11.12 14.14
CA ALA A 72 14.07 -11.71 15.02
C ALA A 72 13.54 -11.94 16.45
N ALA A 73 12.75 -11.02 16.98
CA ALA A 73 12.06 -11.16 18.27
C ALA A 73 11.07 -12.33 18.25
N LYS A 74 10.20 -12.39 17.23
CA LYS A 74 9.23 -13.47 17.04
C LYS A 74 9.89 -14.85 17.06
N ARG A 75 10.92 -15.06 16.24
CA ARG A 75 11.66 -16.34 16.18
C ARG A 75 12.28 -16.73 17.53
N ARG A 76 12.69 -15.77 18.35
CA ARG A 76 13.20 -16.03 19.69
C ARG A 76 12.10 -16.43 20.66
N TYR A 77 10.96 -15.74 20.65
CA TYR A 77 9.80 -16.14 21.44
C TYR A 77 9.29 -17.54 21.06
N GLU A 78 9.25 -17.87 19.77
CA GLU A 78 8.89 -19.22 19.29
C GLU A 78 9.83 -20.29 19.85
N ARG A 79 11.15 -20.06 19.80
CA ARG A 79 12.15 -20.99 20.37
C ARG A 79 12.03 -21.10 21.90
N ALA A 80 11.65 -20.02 22.57
CA ALA A 80 11.39 -20.00 24.01
C ALA A 80 10.02 -20.58 24.41
N LEU A 81 9.19 -20.99 23.43
CA LEU A 81 7.81 -21.45 23.61
C LEU A 81 6.89 -20.38 24.23
N MET A 82 7.18 -19.11 23.97
CA MET A 82 6.42 -17.94 24.42
C MET A 82 5.41 -17.54 23.34
N THR A 83 4.28 -18.25 23.30
CA THR A 83 3.29 -18.14 22.23
C THR A 83 2.58 -16.78 22.22
N GLU A 84 2.22 -16.24 23.38
CA GLU A 84 1.57 -14.92 23.47
C GLU A 84 2.49 -13.79 23.02
N GLU A 85 3.76 -13.80 23.42
CA GLU A 85 4.73 -12.80 22.99
C GLU A 85 5.09 -12.92 21.50
N SER A 86 5.16 -14.15 20.97
CA SER A 86 5.28 -14.38 19.52
C SER A 86 4.07 -13.84 18.75
N GLN A 87 2.86 -14.02 19.29
CA GLN A 87 1.65 -13.47 18.68
C GLN A 87 1.67 -11.94 18.67
N LYS A 88 2.08 -11.29 19.77
CA LYS A 88 2.25 -9.82 19.80
C LYS A 88 3.22 -9.33 18.73
N CYS A 89 4.31 -10.06 18.46
CA CYS A 89 5.22 -9.70 17.36
C CYS A 89 4.55 -9.89 15.99
N SER A 90 3.73 -10.93 15.82
CA SER A 90 2.96 -11.15 14.59
C SER A 90 1.95 -10.03 14.35
N ASP A 91 1.28 -9.56 15.39
CA ASP A 91 0.31 -8.46 15.28
C ASP A 91 0.99 -7.14 14.89
N LEU A 92 2.20 -6.88 15.40
CA LEU A 92 3.01 -5.72 15.00
C LEU A 92 3.52 -5.82 13.56
N LEU A 93 3.91 -7.02 13.11
CA LEU A 93 4.31 -7.26 11.72
C LEU A 93 3.14 -7.06 10.75
N SER A 94 1.95 -7.53 11.10
CA SER A 94 0.74 -7.28 10.30
C SER A 94 0.40 -5.78 10.21
N GLN A 95 0.62 -5.02 11.29
CA GLN A 95 0.45 -3.57 11.27
C GLN A 95 1.46 -2.88 10.36
N LEU A 96 2.71 -3.38 10.31
CA LEU A 96 3.73 -2.91 9.37
C LEU A 96 3.32 -3.17 7.92
N ASP A 97 2.88 -4.40 7.61
CA ASP A 97 2.38 -4.75 6.27
C ASP A 97 1.25 -3.79 5.84
N GLN A 98 0.29 -3.55 6.72
CA GLN A 98 -0.80 -2.62 6.46
C GLN A 98 -0.30 -1.19 6.21
N LYS A 99 0.67 -0.73 6.98
CA LYS A 99 1.24 0.62 6.82
C LYS A 99 2.03 0.77 5.53
N GLU A 100 2.80 -0.24 5.14
CA GLU A 100 3.50 -0.25 3.86
C GLU A 100 2.53 -0.23 2.67
N ASP A 101 1.43 -0.99 2.76
CA ASP A 101 0.37 -0.96 1.75
C ASP A 101 -0.32 0.41 1.66
N GLU A 102 -0.63 1.03 2.81
CA GLU A 102 -1.20 2.39 2.88
C GLU A 102 -0.27 3.41 2.20
N LEU A 103 1.04 3.35 2.49
CA LEU A 103 2.05 4.24 1.90
C LEU A 103 2.21 4.00 0.39
N ARG A 104 2.26 2.75 -0.06
CA ARG A 104 2.33 2.41 -1.48
C ARG A 104 1.14 3.01 -2.25
N HIS A 105 -0.06 2.85 -1.72
CA HIS A 105 -1.26 3.43 -2.34
C HIS A 105 -1.26 4.96 -2.30
N ALA A 106 -0.73 5.58 -1.25
CA ALA A 106 -0.54 7.03 -1.20
C ALA A 106 0.41 7.53 -2.30
N GLU A 107 1.51 6.81 -2.56
CA GLU A 107 2.47 7.15 -3.62
C GLU A 107 1.88 6.95 -5.01
N GLU A 108 1.19 5.84 -5.25
CA GLU A 108 0.45 5.59 -6.50
C GLU A 108 -0.57 6.69 -6.78
N GLY A 109 -1.27 7.18 -5.73
CA GLY A 109 -2.22 8.29 -5.83
C GLY A 109 -1.55 9.58 -6.27
N LYS A 110 -0.41 9.93 -5.65
CA LYS A 110 0.39 11.13 -6.03
C LYS A 110 0.92 11.05 -7.45
N GLU A 111 1.37 9.87 -7.89
CA GLU A 111 1.85 9.67 -9.25
C GLU A 111 0.71 9.82 -10.27
N ALA A 112 -0.46 9.22 -9.99
CA ALA A 112 -1.65 9.37 -10.84
C ALA A 112 -2.14 10.82 -10.89
N GLU A 113 -2.11 11.53 -9.76
CA GLU A 113 -2.44 12.96 -9.66
C GLU A 113 -1.51 13.81 -10.54
N ALA A 114 -0.20 13.57 -10.46
CA ALA A 114 0.79 14.29 -11.27
C ALA A 114 0.59 14.05 -12.78
N LYS A 115 0.33 12.79 -13.17
CA LYS A 115 0.03 12.44 -14.56
C LYS A 115 -1.29 13.05 -15.03
N CYS A 116 -2.30 13.12 -14.17
CA CYS A 116 -3.58 13.77 -14.48
C CYS A 116 -3.38 15.26 -14.82
N ARG A 117 -2.60 15.99 -14.01
CA ARG A 117 -2.25 17.38 -14.29
C ARG A 117 -1.54 17.56 -15.64
N GLU A 118 -0.66 16.64 -16.00
CA GLU A 118 0.02 16.67 -17.29
C GLU A 118 -0.96 16.43 -18.45
N ALA A 119 -1.92 15.51 -18.30
CA ALA A 119 -2.95 15.26 -19.30
C ALA A 119 -3.87 16.46 -19.49
N ILE A 120 -4.31 17.09 -18.39
CA ILE A 120 -5.07 18.37 -18.38
C ILE A 120 -4.30 19.44 -19.16
N ALA A 121 -3.00 19.61 -18.90
CA ALA A 121 -2.18 20.61 -19.56
C ALA A 121 -2.02 20.36 -21.08
N LYS A 122 -2.16 19.11 -21.53
CA LYS A 122 -2.12 18.71 -22.95
C LYS A 122 -3.50 18.75 -23.63
N GLY A 123 -4.57 18.98 -22.87
CA GLY A 123 -5.94 18.87 -23.36
C GLY A 123 -6.40 17.42 -23.60
N ASP A 124 -5.70 16.42 -23.06
CA ASP A 124 -6.11 15.01 -23.18
C ASP A 124 -7.12 14.66 -22.09
N VAL A 125 -8.39 15.00 -22.35
CA VAL A 125 -9.50 14.86 -21.42
C VAL A 125 -9.76 13.40 -21.04
N LYS A 126 -9.65 12.48 -22.02
CA LYS A 126 -9.83 11.04 -21.79
C LYS A 126 -8.76 10.47 -20.85
N ALA A 127 -7.48 10.81 -21.07
CA ALA A 127 -6.41 10.38 -20.18
C ALA A 127 -6.55 11.00 -18.78
N ALA A 128 -6.91 12.28 -18.70
CA ALA A 128 -7.11 12.98 -17.43
C ALA A 128 -8.18 12.30 -16.56
N LYS A 129 -9.32 11.90 -17.14
CA LYS A 129 -10.40 11.21 -16.42
C LYS A 129 -9.97 9.88 -15.82
N VAL A 130 -9.31 9.02 -16.60
CA VAL A 130 -8.82 7.72 -16.13
C VAL A 130 -7.79 7.88 -15.01
N LEU A 131 -6.89 8.85 -15.13
CA LEU A 131 -5.87 9.12 -14.12
C LEU A 131 -6.46 9.72 -12.84
N MET A 132 -7.48 10.55 -12.95
CA MET A 132 -8.22 11.08 -11.82
C MET A 132 -8.92 9.96 -11.03
N GLU A 133 -9.64 9.06 -11.70
CA GLU A 133 -10.28 7.91 -11.03
C GLU A 133 -9.26 7.03 -10.32
N ARG A 134 -8.11 6.79 -10.96
CA ARG A 134 -7.00 6.06 -10.35
C ARG A 134 -6.45 6.77 -9.11
N ALA A 135 -6.24 8.08 -9.18
CA ALA A 135 -5.76 8.88 -8.04
C ALA A 135 -6.75 8.82 -6.87
N SER A 136 -8.04 9.02 -7.13
CA SER A 136 -9.11 8.91 -6.12
C SER A 136 -9.10 7.54 -5.42
N HIS A 137 -9.08 6.47 -6.21
CA HIS A 137 -9.08 5.12 -5.68
C HIS A 137 -7.83 4.80 -4.84
N SER A 138 -6.64 5.20 -5.33
CA SER A 138 -5.38 5.00 -4.60
C SER A 138 -5.33 5.80 -3.30
N PHE A 139 -5.79 7.05 -3.27
CA PHE A 139 -5.84 7.80 -2.01
C PHE A 139 -6.86 7.25 -1.00
N MET A 140 -8.03 6.78 -1.46
CA MET A 140 -8.98 6.08 -0.58
C MET A 140 -8.37 4.83 0.06
N LYS A 141 -7.63 4.03 -0.72
CA LYS A 141 -6.91 2.86 -0.19
C LYS A 141 -5.75 3.25 0.75
N GLY A 142 -5.02 4.31 0.42
CA GLY A 142 -3.96 4.85 1.26
C GLY A 142 -4.44 5.60 2.50
N LYS A 143 -5.77 5.76 2.67
CA LYS A 143 -6.40 6.58 3.72
C LYS A 143 -5.83 8.00 3.77
N VAL A 144 -5.56 8.57 2.60
CA VAL A 144 -5.01 9.92 2.43
C VAL A 144 -6.14 10.89 2.10
N ASP A 145 -5.98 12.14 2.50
CA ASP A 145 -6.87 13.24 2.10
C ASP A 145 -6.95 13.36 0.56
N ILE A 146 -8.19 13.43 0.05
CA ILE A 146 -8.51 13.48 -1.39
C ILE A 146 -8.77 14.90 -1.90
N SER A 147 -8.62 15.93 -1.05
CA SER A 147 -8.91 17.33 -1.40
C SER A 147 -8.23 17.82 -2.69
N SER A 148 -7.01 17.35 -2.96
CA SER A 148 -6.30 17.67 -4.21
C SER A 148 -6.95 17.04 -5.44
N VAL A 149 -7.50 15.83 -5.31
CA VAL A 149 -8.18 15.14 -6.41
C VAL A 149 -9.56 15.73 -6.69
N GLU A 150 -10.27 16.19 -5.65
CA GLU A 150 -11.54 16.91 -5.85
C GLU A 150 -11.36 18.20 -6.65
N LYS A 151 -10.24 18.90 -6.48
CA LYS A 151 -9.89 20.08 -7.29
C LYS A 151 -9.65 19.69 -8.74
N LEU A 152 -8.87 18.62 -8.97
CA LEU A 152 -8.63 18.12 -10.32
C LEU A 152 -9.90 17.63 -11.01
N SER A 153 -10.83 17.04 -10.27
CA SER A 153 -12.14 16.62 -10.80
C SER A 153 -12.89 17.79 -11.42
N LYS A 154 -12.90 18.95 -10.75
CA LYS A 154 -13.55 20.15 -11.28
C LYS A 154 -12.83 20.70 -12.52
N GLU A 155 -11.51 20.58 -12.59
CA GLU A 155 -10.73 21.00 -13.77
C GLU A 155 -11.01 20.08 -14.97
N VAL A 156 -11.07 18.77 -14.76
CA VAL A 156 -11.42 17.80 -15.82
C VAL A 156 -12.85 18.03 -16.32
N GLU A 157 -13.82 18.22 -15.43
CA GLU A 157 -15.20 18.54 -15.81
C GLU A 157 -15.32 19.86 -16.60
N SER A 158 -14.48 20.85 -16.28
CA SER A 158 -14.45 22.11 -17.03
C SER A 158 -13.87 21.94 -18.44
N LEU A 159 -12.87 21.07 -18.59
CA LEU A 159 -12.29 20.76 -19.90
C LEU A 159 -13.24 19.92 -20.76
N GLU A 160 -13.94 18.94 -20.18
CA GLU A 160 -14.96 18.15 -20.89
C GLU A 160 -16.01 19.08 -21.54
N LYS A 161 -16.51 20.07 -20.79
CA LYS A 161 -17.47 21.06 -21.33
C LYS A 161 -16.88 21.92 -22.45
N GLN A 162 -15.60 22.29 -22.35
CA GLN A 162 -14.95 23.07 -23.40
C GLN A 162 -14.77 22.26 -24.69
N GLU A 163 -14.42 20.98 -24.57
CA GLU A 163 -14.29 20.07 -25.71
C GLU A 163 -15.67 19.86 -26.39
N GLU A 164 -16.74 19.65 -25.61
CA GLU A 164 -18.12 19.56 -26.13
C GLU A 164 -18.55 20.85 -26.86
N GLU A 165 -18.30 22.03 -26.28
CA GLU A 165 -18.62 23.32 -26.90
C GLU A 165 -17.81 23.58 -28.18
N GLU A 166 -16.55 23.14 -28.24
CA GLU A 166 -15.69 23.29 -29.41
C GLU A 166 -16.11 22.32 -30.54
N GLU A 167 -16.50 21.09 -30.18
CA GLU A 167 -17.06 20.11 -31.11
C GLU A 167 -18.38 20.62 -31.71
N GLU A 168 -19.32 21.11 -30.89
CA GLU A 168 -20.58 21.74 -31.36
C GLU A 168 -20.34 22.94 -32.28
N ARG A 169 -19.36 23.81 -31.96
CA ARG A 169 -18.99 24.94 -32.83
C ARG A 169 -18.43 24.48 -34.17
N SER A 170 -17.60 23.44 -34.17
CA SER A 170 -17.00 22.91 -35.39
C SER A 170 -18.06 22.33 -36.34
N GLU A 171 -19.07 21.66 -35.81
CA GLU A 171 -20.23 21.14 -36.57
C GLU A 171 -21.09 22.27 -37.16
N LEU A 172 -21.29 23.35 -36.39
CA LEU A 172 -22.02 24.55 -36.83
C LEU A 172 -21.29 25.36 -37.91
N GLU A 173 -19.96 25.38 -37.92
CA GLU A 173 -19.18 26.01 -39.00
C GLU A 173 -19.18 25.15 -40.28
N HIS A 174 -19.16 23.83 -40.15
CA HIS A 174 -19.19 22.92 -41.31
C HIS A 174 -20.55 22.89 -42.02
N THR A 175 -21.64 23.15 -41.32
CA THR A 175 -23.00 23.27 -41.89
C THR A 175 -23.28 24.62 -42.56
N LYS A 176 -22.43 25.64 -42.35
CA LYS A 176 -22.58 26.99 -42.93
C LYS A 176 -21.91 27.21 -44.28
N ARG A 177 -21.30 26.20 -44.93
CA ARG A 177 -20.89 26.32 -46.35
C ARG A 177 -22.13 26.33 -47.24
N PRO A 178 -22.55 27.47 -47.82
CA PRO A 178 -23.70 27.51 -48.71
C PRO A 178 -23.28 26.86 -50.03
N GLY A 179 -24.17 26.03 -50.58
CA GLY A 179 -23.98 25.45 -51.90
C GLY A 179 -23.64 26.53 -52.93
N SER A 180 -22.57 26.30 -53.68
CA SER A 180 -22.40 26.93 -54.98
C SER A 180 -23.39 26.29 -55.96
N SER A 181 -24.68 26.61 -55.83
CA SER A 181 -25.64 26.41 -56.91
C SER A 181 -25.47 27.57 -57.90
N VAL A 182 -24.59 27.37 -58.89
CA VAL A 182 -24.66 28.21 -60.10
C VAL A 182 -25.77 27.62 -60.97
N HIS A 183 -26.98 28.10 -60.75
CA HIS A 183 -28.04 27.99 -61.75
C HIS A 183 -27.67 28.86 -62.95
N PHE A 184 -27.37 28.23 -64.09
CA PHE A 184 -27.39 28.88 -65.40
C PHE A 184 -28.66 28.42 -66.11
N ALA A 185 -29.76 29.15 -65.92
CA ALA A 185 -30.97 29.00 -66.72
C ALA A 185 -30.70 29.63 -68.10
N GLY A 186 -30.86 28.83 -69.16
CA GLY A 186 -30.72 29.29 -70.53
C GLY A 186 -31.90 30.14 -70.99
N ASP A 187 -31.75 30.77 -72.16
CA ASP A 187 -32.81 30.73 -73.16
C ASP A 187 -32.36 31.19 -74.58
N ARG A 188 -33.01 30.55 -75.56
CA ARG A 188 -33.34 30.98 -76.95
C ARG A 188 -32.39 30.76 -78.13
N VAL A 189 -32.67 29.64 -78.82
CA VAL A 189 -33.07 29.51 -80.24
C VAL A 189 -33.02 30.77 -81.11
N GLY A 190 -32.30 30.67 -82.24
CA GLY A 190 -32.38 31.59 -83.38
C GLY A 190 -31.56 31.09 -84.58
N THR A 191 -32.28 30.62 -85.60
CA THR A 191 -31.85 30.17 -86.95
C THR A 191 -30.94 31.12 -87.73
N ALA A 192 -29.97 30.58 -88.48
CA ALA A 192 -29.70 30.97 -89.88
C ALA A 192 -28.71 30.02 -90.57
N ALA A 193 -28.99 29.75 -91.84
CA ALA A 193 -28.27 28.90 -92.78
C ALA A 193 -26.88 29.43 -93.17
N SER A 194 -26.02 28.56 -93.72
CA SER A 194 -25.23 28.82 -94.92
C SER A 194 -24.54 27.54 -95.42
N SER A 195 -24.92 27.15 -96.63
CA SER A 195 -24.25 26.25 -97.57
C SER A 195 -22.93 26.83 -98.09
N SER A 196 -22.20 26.01 -98.88
CA SER A 196 -20.96 26.25 -99.66
C SER A 196 -19.67 25.86 -98.92
N SER A 197 -18.73 25.10 -99.48
CA SER A 197 -18.55 24.45 -100.80
C SER A 197 -17.58 23.27 -100.64
#